data_AF-A0AAE0LI91-F1
#
_entry.id   AF-A0AAE0LI91-F1
#
_cell.length_a   1.000
_cell.length_b   1.000
_cell.length_c   1.000
_cell.angle_alpha   90.00
_cell.angle_beta   90.00
_cell.angle_gamma   90.00
#
_symmetry.space_group_name_H-M   'P 1'
#
loop_
_entity.id
_entity.type
_entity.pdbx_description
1 polymer ?
#
loop_
_entity_poly.entity_id
_entity_poly.type
_entity_poly.pdbx_seq_one_letter_code
_entity_poly.pdbx_strand_id
1 'polypeptide(L)'
;MLQSRFQTFSRFLPRHRVEILKGLVIFIAAFSCKASEFDGVSNWRSQNTALNRQLYGVSFVTSAIGFASGENGAFAKTVTGGREWRQYVD
;
A
#
# COMPACT_ATOMS: atom_id res chain seq x y z
N MET A 1 11.42 -5.78 42.07
CA MET A 1 11.76 -7.22 42.09
C MET A 1 12.20 -7.82 40.74
N LEU A 2 12.28 -7.08 39.62
CA LEU A 2 12.81 -7.59 38.34
C LEU A 2 14.26 -7.17 38.02
N GLN A 3 14.76 -6.06 38.58
CA GLN A 3 16.14 -5.62 38.36
C GLN A 3 17.21 -6.52 39.02
N SER A 4 16.88 -7.15 40.15
CA SER A 4 17.83 -8.03 40.86
C SER A 4 18.11 -9.35 40.12
N ARG A 5 17.19 -9.83 39.27
CA ARG A 5 17.39 -11.08 38.51
C ARG A 5 18.17 -10.89 37.20
N PHE A 6 18.25 -9.66 36.69
CA PHE A 6 19.05 -9.34 35.49
C PHE A 6 20.55 -9.19 35.77
N GLN A 7 20.94 -8.72 36.96
CA GLN A 7 22.36 -8.60 37.33
C GLN A 7 23.04 -9.94 37.62
N THR A 8 22.28 -10.96 38.04
CA THR A 8 22.82 -12.31 38.29
C THR A 8 23.22 -13.00 36.99
N PHE A 9 22.50 -12.75 35.89
CA PHE A 9 22.74 -13.42 34.61
C PHE A 9 23.97 -12.88 33.86
N SER A 10 24.28 -11.59 34.02
CA SER A 10 25.49 -10.99 33.45
C SER A 10 26.79 -11.42 34.13
N ARG A 11 26.71 -12.17 35.24
CA ARG A 11 27.87 -12.61 36.03
C ARG A 11 28.49 -13.93 35.53
N PHE A 12 27.82 -14.63 34.61
CA PHE A 12 28.25 -15.94 34.10
C PHE A 12 28.70 -15.95 32.63
N LEU A 13 28.81 -14.78 31.99
CA LEU A 13 29.35 -14.67 30.63
C LEU A 13 30.75 -14.04 30.64
N PRO A 14 31.76 -14.65 29.99
CA PRO A 14 33.09 -14.07 29.87
C PRO A 14 33.01 -12.66 29.29
N ARG A 15 33.67 -11.68 29.93
CA ARG A 15 33.61 -10.24 29.57
C ARG A 15 33.84 -9.95 28.08
N HIS A 16 34.61 -10.78 27.38
CA HIS A 16 34.91 -10.62 25.95
C HIS A 16 33.75 -10.97 24.99
N ARG A 17 32.73 -11.72 25.40
CA ARG A 17 31.61 -12.10 24.50
C ARG A 17 30.40 -11.16 24.60
N VAL A 18 30.32 -10.33 25.64
CA VAL A 18 29.19 -9.41 25.88
C VAL A 18 29.28 -8.18 24.95
N GLU A 19 30.47 -7.73 24.59
CA GLU A 19 30.70 -6.63 23.63
C GLU A 19 30.17 -6.99 22.23
N ILE A 20 30.43 -8.23 21.77
CA ILE A 20 29.98 -8.75 20.48
C ILE A 20 28.45 -8.91 20.46
N LEU A 21 27.87 -9.35 21.59
CA LEU A 21 26.42 -9.51 21.72
C LEU A 21 25.67 -8.16 21.77
N LYS A 22 26.26 -7.13 22.40
CA LYS A 22 25.74 -5.75 22.39
C LYS A 22 25.69 -5.19 20.97
N GLY A 23 26.74 -5.40 20.18
CA GLY A 23 26.77 -5.01 18.77
C GLY A 23 25.72 -5.75 17.93
N LEU A 24 25.53 -7.04 18.17
CA LEU A 24 24.55 -7.87 17.46
C LEU A 24 23.09 -7.47 17.72
N VAL A 25 22.74 -7.13 18.97
CA VAL A 25 21.40 -6.67 19.35
C VAL A 25 21.08 -5.30 18.74
N ILE A 26 22.07 -4.41 18.67
CA ILE A 26 21.95 -3.10 18.00
C ILE A 26 21.79 -3.29 16.48
N PHE A 27 22.46 -4.28 15.89
CA PHE A 27 22.35 -4.59 14.46
C PHE A 27 20.97 -5.13 14.09
N ILE A 28 20.39 -6.05 14.88
CA ILE A 28 19.04 -6.58 14.63
C ILE A 28 17.97 -5.48 14.76
N ALA A 29 18.15 -4.54 15.70
CA ALA A 29 17.27 -3.37 15.84
C ALA A 29 17.41 -2.37 14.67
N ALA A 30 18.61 -2.23 14.08
CA ALA A 30 18.84 -1.40 12.89
C ALA A 30 18.33 -2.04 11.58
N PHE A 31 18.21 -3.37 11.54
CA PHE A 31 17.53 -4.11 10.46
C PHE A 31 16.02 -4.18 10.62
N SER A 32 15.44 -3.63 11.69
CA SER A 32 14.08 -3.08 11.63
C SER A 32 14.09 -1.81 10.78
N CYS A 33 14.50 -1.97 9.53
CA CYS A 33 14.17 -1.08 8.44
C CYS A 33 12.65 -0.87 8.56
N LYS A 34 12.27 0.38 8.82
CA LYS A 34 10.96 0.87 8.41
C LYS A 34 10.83 0.50 6.94
N ALA A 35 10.09 -0.58 6.64
CA ALA A 35 9.32 -0.57 5.43
C ALA A 35 8.50 0.71 5.55
N SER A 36 8.89 1.77 4.83
CA SER A 36 7.96 2.83 4.52
C SER A 36 6.73 2.10 4.04
N GLU A 37 5.60 2.26 4.74
CA GLU A 37 4.33 1.76 4.25
C GLU A 37 4.27 2.15 2.78
N PHE A 38 4.35 1.16 1.91
CA PHE A 38 4.10 1.38 0.51
C PHE A 38 2.59 1.61 0.47
N ASP A 39 2.18 2.84 0.74
CA ASP A 39 0.79 3.33 0.60
C ASP A 39 0.35 3.31 -0.88
N GLY A 40 1.08 2.60 -1.75
CA GLY A 40 0.81 2.49 -3.17
C GLY A 40 -0.49 1.76 -3.51
N VAL A 41 -1.26 1.26 -2.53
CA VAL A 41 -2.55 0.61 -2.81
C VAL A 41 -3.60 0.89 -1.73
N SER A 42 -3.99 2.14 -1.50
CA SER A 42 -5.07 2.42 -0.54
C SER A 42 -6.03 3.56 -0.93
N ASN A 43 -6.21 3.84 -2.22
CA ASN A 43 -7.19 4.85 -2.67
C ASN A 43 -8.08 4.41 -3.84
N TRP A 44 -8.50 3.13 -3.86
CA TRP A 44 -9.60 2.73 -4.75
C TRP A 44 -10.87 3.46 -4.31
N ARG A 45 -11.23 4.52 -5.02
CA ARG A 45 -12.48 5.26 -4.83
C ARG A 45 -13.45 4.81 -5.90
N SER A 46 -14.56 4.22 -5.50
CA SER A 46 -15.67 3.95 -6.41
C SER A 46 -16.06 5.24 -7.13
N GLN A 47 -16.09 5.20 -8.45
CA GLN A 47 -16.57 6.31 -9.28
C GLN A 47 -17.93 5.92 -9.81
N ASN A 48 -18.92 6.77 -9.59
CA ASN A 48 -20.22 6.58 -10.20
C ASN A 48 -20.11 6.96 -11.67
N THR A 49 -20.24 5.97 -12.56
CA THR A 49 -20.07 6.17 -14.00
C THR A 49 -21.32 6.75 -14.67
N ALA A 50 -22.36 7.10 -13.90
CA ALA A 50 -23.72 7.45 -14.34
C ALA A 50 -24.45 6.34 -15.15
N LEU A 51 -23.71 5.32 -15.59
CA LEU A 51 -24.22 4.12 -16.22
C LEU A 51 -24.78 3.20 -15.14
N ASN A 52 -26.11 3.06 -15.06
CA ASN A 52 -26.75 2.02 -14.26
C ASN A 52 -26.71 0.65 -14.99
N ARG A 53 -25.55 0.30 -15.55
CA ARG A 53 -25.33 -0.86 -16.40
C ARG A 53 -23.94 -1.41 -16.17
N GLN A 54 -23.79 -2.72 -16.39
CA GLN A 54 -22.49 -3.37 -16.20
C GLN A 54 -21.51 -2.92 -17.29
N LEU A 55 -20.32 -2.50 -16.87
CA LEU A 55 -19.21 -2.18 -17.76
C LEU A 55 -18.37 -3.43 -18.01
N TYR A 56 -17.99 -3.67 -19.26
CA TYR A 56 -17.15 -4.81 -19.66
C TYR A 56 -15.72 -4.40 -19.99
N GLY A 57 -15.49 -3.12 -20.28
CA GLY A 57 -14.16 -2.64 -20.64
C GLY A 57 -14.00 -1.14 -20.45
N VAL A 58 -12.75 -0.74 -20.22
CA VAL A 58 -12.30 0.64 -20.15
C VAL A 58 -10.95 0.76 -20.85
N SER A 59 -10.75 1.83 -21.61
CA SER A 59 -9.49 2.13 -22.30
C SER A 59 -9.20 3.63 -22.29
N PHE A 60 -7.93 3.98 -22.20
CA PHE A 60 -7.45 5.36 -22.15
C PHE A 60 -6.59 5.69 -23.36
N VAL A 61 -6.94 6.77 -24.06
CA VAL A 61 -6.15 7.33 -25.17
C VAL A 61 -5.04 8.22 -24.63
N THR A 62 -5.33 8.92 -23.53
CA THR A 62 -4.35 9.73 -22.77
C THR A 62 -4.62 9.57 -21.28
N SER A 63 -3.77 10.13 -20.41
CA SER A 63 -4.01 10.13 -18.96
C SER A 63 -5.31 10.81 -18.53
N ALA A 64 -5.87 11.68 -19.38
CA ALA A 64 -7.12 12.39 -19.11
C ALA A 64 -8.31 11.82 -19.89
N ILE A 65 -8.10 11.34 -21.13
CA ILE A 65 -9.17 10.94 -22.05
C ILE A 65 -9.29 9.42 -22.09
N GLY A 66 -10.47 8.91 -21.75
CA GLY A 66 -10.77 7.49 -21.79
C GLY A 66 -12.23 7.19 -22.15
N PHE A 67 -12.48 5.94 -22.47
CA PHE A 67 -13.77 5.41 -22.91
C PHE A 67 -14.11 4.14 -22.14
N ALA A 68 -15.39 3.97 -21.82
CA ALA A 68 -15.92 2.78 -21.18
C ALA A 68 -17.11 2.25 -22.00
N SER A 69 -17.19 0.93 -22.12
CA SER A 69 -18.25 0.24 -22.84
C SER A 69 -18.87 -0.86 -21.97
N GLY A 70 -20.18 -1.06 -22.10
CA GLY A 70 -20.92 -2.00 -21.28
C GLY A 70 -22.20 -2.50 -21.92
N GLU A 71 -23.04 -3.08 -21.07
CA GLU A 71 -24.31 -3.71 -21.42
C GLU A 71 -25.25 -2.81 -22.25
N ASN A 72 -25.97 -3.42 -23.19
CA ASN A 72 -27.00 -2.76 -24.02
C ASN A 72 -26.50 -1.50 -24.77
N GLY A 73 -25.26 -1.52 -25.24
CA GLY A 73 -24.66 -0.38 -25.94
C GLY A 73 -24.26 0.78 -25.01
N ALA A 74 -24.12 0.52 -23.70
CA ALA A 74 -23.64 1.54 -22.78
C ALA A 74 -22.27 2.05 -23.22
N PHE A 75 -22.19 3.35 -23.50
CA PHE A 75 -20.96 4.01 -23.91
C PHE A 75 -20.76 5.28 -23.09
N ALA A 76 -19.56 5.46 -22.52
CA ALA A 76 -19.21 6.65 -21.79
C ALA A 76 -17.79 7.13 -22.09
N LYS A 77 -17.59 8.45 -21.97
CA LYS A 77 -16.30 9.12 -22.14
C LYS A 77 -15.92 9.90 -20.89
N THR A 78 -14.64 9.90 -20.56
CA THR A 78 -14.04 10.79 -19.56
C THR A 78 -13.02 11.72 -20.21
N VAL A 79 -12.86 12.92 -19.65
CA VAL A 79 -11.78 13.87 -19.96
C VAL A 79 -11.01 14.28 -18.69
N THR A 80 -11.26 13.59 -17.58
CA THR A 80 -10.71 13.89 -16.24
C THR A 80 -9.92 12.71 -15.66
N GLY A 81 -9.53 11.75 -16.50
CA GLY A 81 -8.78 10.56 -16.07
C GLY A 81 -9.64 9.55 -15.30
N GLY A 82 -10.95 9.52 -15.58
CA GLY A 82 -11.88 8.58 -14.94
C GLY A 82 -12.53 9.08 -13.65
N ARG A 83 -12.28 10.34 -13.22
CA ARG A 83 -12.98 10.97 -12.09
C ARG A 83 -14.44 11.28 -12.39
N GLU A 84 -14.75 11.56 -13.65
CA GLU A 84 -16.11 11.83 -14.13
C GLU A 84 -16.33 11.17 -15.49
N TRP A 85 -17.49 10.58 -15.68
CA TRP A 85 -17.89 9.90 -16.92
C TRP A 85 -19.16 10.54 -17.48
N ARG A 86 -19.16 10.83 -18.79
CA ARG A 86 -20.34 11.28 -19.53
C ARG A 86 -20.84 10.16 -20.41
N GLN A 87 -22.09 9.76 -20.19
CA GLN A 87 -22.76 8.75 -21.00
C GLN A 87 -23.23 9.35 -22.33
N TYR A 88 -23.15 8.53 -23.39
CA TYR A 88 -23.85 8.74 -24.64
C TYR A 88 -24.96 7.69 -24.73
N VAL A 89 -26.20 8.15 -24.84
CA VAL A 89 -27.37 7.33 -25.11
C VAL A 89 -27.86 7.80 -26.47
N ASP A 90 -27.91 6.89 -27.44
CA ASP A 90 -28.62 7.13 -28.70
C ASP A 90 -30.15 7.09 -28.46
#